data_AF-A0A934N0V1-F1
#
_entry.id   AF-A0A934N0V1-F1
#
_cell.length_a   1.000
_cell.length_b   1.000
_cell.length_c   1.000
_cell.angle_alpha   90.00
_cell.angle_beta   90.00
_cell.angle_gamma   90.00
#
_symmetry.space_group_name_H-M   'P 1'
#
loop_
_entity.id
_entity.type
_entity.pdbx_description
1 polymer ?
#
loop_
_entity_poly.entity_id
_entity_poly.type
_entity_poly.pdbx_seq_one_letter_code
_entity_poly.pdbx_strand_id
1 'polypeptide(L)'
;MTDAASNTWTKATGVTAAQADEEIWYSSGAKSVTGVTVSVSSAASISFTVLDVTGASAPVDQQATSFGTGTAATTGTTPPTTAASEIAIADIGWNSTATPSGQTLGYQTTTVFQSKASGVASGEQAAWTALSATGTQTYGATLSSSVAWTGAIATFKAGGGPPPPAPTISGFSPSSGPAGTSVTITGTGFTGVTGVTFNGVAATITGTSTDTQVVATAPAGGTGAIVVTTPSGSASTTSCAPSPCSPTTFTVTTAGPQPHIMFIIEENKAYNSAVGSPYIIGNSSAPYINSLANTYRSATKWYGDEHGSPSDYYDLISGNSQQGSSKPYTAPTIADQFNSAGIPWLAYMEGMPNACYTGQPTAYYSPTHNPFAAFSNYSTLCGNVTPYPCPISSGCANSSTGATNMVATLDGANAPDFVWISPNMCDDMHTNGNPCPSNGVATGDNWLSHNLPAVLASSWYQTGGVIVITWDESIGKDISGGGIPGITGGHVATVVISSHNQGGGQFTSAGDLFGILHGVEKSYNLLPFLGQAANAGNGDISQAF
;
A
#
# COMPACT_ATOMS: atom_id res chain seq x y z
N MET A 1 -29.96 5.90 -29.31
CA MET A 1 -28.52 5.89 -28.97
C MET A 1 -27.85 7.02 -29.74
N THR A 2 -27.26 8.00 -29.04
CA THR A 2 -26.45 9.07 -29.64
C THR A 2 -25.24 9.35 -28.76
N ASP A 3 -24.19 9.95 -29.32
CA ASP A 3 -23.01 10.38 -28.57
C ASP A 3 -22.39 11.66 -29.17
N ALA A 4 -21.44 12.24 -28.45
CA ALA A 4 -20.77 13.48 -28.85
C ALA A 4 -19.84 13.33 -30.07
N ALA A 5 -19.40 12.12 -30.39
CA ALA A 5 -18.51 11.85 -31.53
C ALA A 5 -19.27 11.51 -32.82
N SER A 6 -20.61 11.50 -32.76
CA SER A 6 -21.50 11.14 -33.86
C SER A 6 -21.21 9.73 -34.39
N ASN A 7 -20.95 8.77 -33.49
CA ASN A 7 -20.83 7.38 -33.91
C ASN A 7 -22.17 6.83 -34.42
N THR A 8 -22.10 5.83 -35.30
CA THR A 8 -23.29 5.19 -35.89
C THR A 8 -23.66 3.94 -35.11
N TRP A 9 -24.74 4.04 -34.32
CA TRP A 9 -25.25 2.95 -33.51
C TRP A 9 -26.24 2.08 -34.30
N THR A 10 -25.99 0.78 -34.34
CA THR A 10 -26.81 -0.24 -35.00
C THR A 10 -27.33 -1.23 -33.97
N LYS A 11 -28.63 -1.56 -34.02
CA LYS A 11 -29.21 -2.59 -33.15
C LYS A 11 -28.75 -3.96 -33.64
N ALA A 12 -28.10 -4.72 -32.77
CA ALA A 12 -27.74 -6.12 -33.02
C ALA A 12 -28.99 -7.00 -32.86
N THR A 13 -29.55 -7.00 -31.65
CA THR A 13 -30.71 -7.82 -31.32
C THR A 13 -31.53 -7.15 -30.22
N GLY A 14 -32.73 -7.65 -29.97
CA GLY A 14 -33.50 -7.26 -28.79
C GLY A 14 -34.82 -8.01 -28.66
N VAL A 15 -35.37 -7.98 -27.46
CA VAL A 15 -36.61 -8.66 -27.08
C VAL A 15 -37.33 -7.88 -26.00
N THR A 16 -38.65 -7.84 -26.09
CA THR A 16 -39.49 -7.14 -25.12
C THR A 16 -40.56 -8.10 -24.60
N ALA A 17 -40.71 -8.19 -23.28
CA ALA A 17 -41.71 -9.03 -22.63
C ALA A 17 -42.07 -8.52 -21.24
N ALA A 18 -43.37 -8.45 -20.93
CA ALA A 18 -43.89 -8.19 -19.58
C ALA A 18 -43.14 -7.07 -18.79
N GLN A 19 -43.04 -5.87 -19.37
CA GLN A 19 -42.36 -4.67 -18.84
C GLN A 19 -40.82 -4.76 -18.72
N ALA A 20 -40.20 -5.84 -19.20
CA ALA A 20 -38.76 -5.90 -19.45
C ALA A 20 -38.50 -5.71 -20.95
N ASP A 21 -37.47 -4.94 -21.27
CA ASP A 21 -37.00 -4.69 -22.63
C ASP A 21 -35.48 -4.83 -22.63
N GLU A 22 -34.97 -5.61 -23.58
CA GLU A 22 -33.56 -5.98 -23.68
C GLU A 22 -33.07 -5.71 -25.10
N GLU A 23 -32.00 -4.94 -25.24
CA GLU A 23 -31.48 -4.57 -26.55
C GLU A 23 -29.94 -4.49 -26.54
N ILE A 24 -29.30 -5.17 -27.49
CA ILE A 24 -27.87 -5.00 -27.74
C ILE A 24 -27.70 -4.07 -28.94
N TRP A 25 -26.94 -2.99 -28.75
CA TRP A 25 -26.56 -2.04 -29.80
C TRP A 25 -25.03 -1.97 -29.90
N TYR A 26 -24.53 -1.77 -31.12
CA TYR A 26 -23.09 -1.65 -31.37
C TYR A 26 -22.78 -0.49 -32.31
N SER A 27 -21.55 0.03 -32.22
CA SER A 27 -20.96 0.93 -33.21
C SER A 27 -19.58 0.41 -33.58
N SER A 28 -19.40 -0.03 -34.83
CA SER A 28 -18.11 -0.53 -35.31
C SER A 28 -17.16 0.64 -35.60
N GLY A 29 -15.90 0.52 -35.17
CA GLY A 29 -14.91 1.58 -35.33
C GLY A 29 -15.32 2.88 -34.64
N ALA A 30 -15.98 2.77 -33.48
CA ALA A 30 -16.42 3.92 -32.70
C ALA A 30 -15.23 4.81 -32.33
N LYS A 31 -15.40 6.11 -32.50
CA LYS A 31 -14.50 7.13 -31.94
C LYS A 31 -14.70 7.16 -30.43
N SER A 32 -13.61 7.45 -29.70
CA SER A 32 -13.65 7.59 -28.24
C SER A 32 -14.67 8.65 -27.81
N VAL A 33 -15.46 8.30 -26.79
CA VAL A 33 -16.49 9.16 -26.20
C VAL A 33 -16.45 9.03 -24.69
N THR A 34 -16.86 10.09 -23.98
CA THR A 34 -16.97 10.09 -22.51
C THR A 34 -18.37 9.75 -22.02
N GLY A 35 -19.33 9.50 -22.93
CA GLY A 35 -20.69 9.15 -22.59
C GLY A 35 -21.56 8.85 -23.81
N VAL A 36 -22.59 8.05 -23.59
CA VAL A 36 -23.63 7.67 -24.58
C VAL A 36 -24.98 8.07 -24.02
N THR A 37 -25.80 8.72 -24.86
CA THR A 37 -27.17 9.11 -24.52
C THR A 37 -28.16 8.08 -25.05
N VAL A 38 -28.93 7.51 -24.13
CA VAL A 38 -30.05 6.60 -24.42
C VAL A 38 -31.36 7.38 -24.27
N SER A 39 -32.25 7.29 -25.27
CA SER A 39 -33.54 7.96 -25.26
C SER A 39 -34.65 6.93 -25.36
N VAL A 40 -35.62 6.98 -24.44
CA VAL A 40 -36.77 6.08 -24.37
C VAL A 40 -38.08 6.86 -24.54
N SER A 41 -39.12 6.17 -25.02
CA SER A 41 -40.39 6.79 -25.44
C SER A 41 -41.38 7.09 -24.30
N SER A 42 -41.10 6.70 -23.05
CA SER A 42 -41.96 6.94 -21.88
C SER A 42 -41.17 6.86 -20.56
N ALA A 43 -41.84 7.13 -19.42
CA ALA A 43 -41.27 7.01 -18.08
C ALA A 43 -40.94 5.54 -17.74
N ALA A 44 -39.78 5.06 -18.17
CA ALA A 44 -39.26 3.72 -17.90
C ALA A 44 -38.06 3.77 -16.94
N SER A 45 -37.88 2.71 -16.13
CA SER A 45 -36.63 2.48 -15.40
C SER A 45 -35.66 1.76 -16.32
N ILE A 46 -34.48 2.34 -16.57
CA ILE A 46 -33.49 1.79 -17.50
C ILE A 46 -32.27 1.34 -16.71
N SER A 47 -31.82 0.11 -16.93
CA SER A 47 -30.44 -0.29 -16.68
C SER A 47 -29.81 -0.51 -18.05
N PHE A 48 -28.53 -0.12 -18.21
CA PHE A 48 -27.75 -0.34 -19.43
C PHE A 48 -26.26 -0.31 -19.11
N THR A 49 -25.49 -1.07 -19.88
CA THR A 49 -24.05 -1.20 -19.76
C THR A 49 -23.40 -0.80 -21.08
N VAL A 50 -22.35 0.03 -21.02
CA VAL A 50 -21.53 0.35 -22.19
C VAL A 50 -20.24 -0.44 -22.09
N LEU A 51 -19.96 -1.24 -23.12
CA LEU A 51 -18.73 -2.03 -23.23
C LEU A 51 -17.85 -1.49 -24.36
N ASP A 52 -16.58 -1.28 -24.05
CA ASP A 52 -15.55 -1.10 -25.07
C ASP A 52 -14.97 -2.47 -25.43
N VAL A 53 -15.23 -2.91 -26.66
CA VAL A 53 -14.84 -4.24 -27.14
C VAL A 53 -13.91 -4.11 -28.32
N THR A 54 -12.63 -4.38 -28.08
CA THR A 54 -11.62 -4.46 -29.14
C THR A 54 -11.63 -5.83 -29.79
N GLY A 55 -11.43 -5.88 -31.11
CA GLY A 55 -11.32 -7.14 -31.85
C GLY A 55 -12.63 -7.73 -32.32
N ALA A 56 -13.78 -7.09 -32.07
CA ALA A 56 -15.06 -7.43 -32.70
C ALA A 56 -15.23 -6.69 -34.05
N SER A 57 -15.79 -7.36 -35.05
CA SER A 57 -16.22 -6.75 -36.31
C SER A 57 -17.72 -6.84 -36.50
N ALA A 58 -18.24 -5.83 -37.18
CA ALA A 58 -19.60 -5.80 -37.69
C ALA A 58 -19.67 -6.35 -39.13
N PRO A 59 -20.83 -6.88 -39.55
CA PRO A 59 -22.07 -7.02 -38.80
C PRO A 59 -22.05 -8.18 -37.79
N VAL A 60 -23.12 -8.29 -36.97
CA VAL A 60 -23.40 -9.44 -36.10
C VAL A 60 -23.35 -10.75 -36.89
N ASP A 61 -22.77 -11.80 -36.30
CA ASP A 61 -22.77 -13.16 -36.89
C ASP A 61 -24.04 -13.94 -36.54
N GLN A 62 -24.17 -14.32 -35.27
CA GLN A 62 -25.34 -15.01 -34.72
C GLN A 62 -25.94 -14.26 -33.54
N GLN A 63 -27.24 -14.43 -33.33
CA GLN A 63 -27.95 -13.86 -32.21
C GLN A 63 -29.04 -14.79 -31.70
N ALA A 64 -29.42 -14.63 -30.44
CA ALA A 64 -30.59 -15.25 -29.86
C ALA A 64 -31.21 -14.32 -28.83
N THR A 65 -32.50 -14.52 -28.59
CA THR A 65 -33.23 -13.87 -27.52
C THR A 65 -34.15 -14.86 -26.82
N SER A 66 -34.45 -14.60 -25.56
CA SER A 66 -35.46 -15.31 -24.81
C SER A 66 -36.12 -14.38 -23.80
N PHE A 67 -37.26 -14.79 -23.28
CA PHE A 67 -37.98 -14.06 -22.25
C PHE A 67 -38.85 -15.02 -21.45
N GLY A 68 -39.22 -14.60 -20.24
CA GLY A 68 -40.11 -15.38 -19.40
C GLY A 68 -40.42 -14.73 -18.07
N THR A 69 -41.15 -15.47 -17.25
CA THR A 69 -41.38 -15.12 -15.85
C THR A 69 -40.90 -16.29 -15.00
N GLY A 70 -39.99 -16.04 -14.07
CA GLY A 70 -39.40 -17.08 -13.24
C GLY A 70 -38.04 -16.67 -12.68
N THR A 71 -37.32 -17.64 -12.13
CA THR A 71 -35.96 -17.46 -11.62
C THR A 71 -34.88 -17.81 -12.64
N ALA A 72 -35.16 -18.68 -13.62
CA ALA A 72 -34.18 -19.13 -14.61
C ALA A 72 -34.16 -18.20 -15.82
N ALA A 73 -33.34 -17.15 -15.77
CA ALA A 73 -33.17 -16.22 -16.89
C ALA A 73 -32.13 -16.76 -17.89
N THR A 74 -32.40 -16.60 -19.18
CA THR A 74 -31.49 -17.04 -20.25
C THR A 74 -31.64 -16.16 -21.49
N THR A 75 -30.59 -16.12 -22.31
CA THR A 75 -30.61 -15.51 -23.64
C THR A 75 -31.22 -16.43 -24.70
N GLY A 76 -31.57 -17.66 -24.35
CA GLY A 76 -31.80 -18.73 -25.32
C GLY A 76 -30.47 -19.18 -25.95
N THR A 77 -30.55 -19.89 -27.07
CA THR A 77 -29.37 -20.49 -27.73
C THR A 77 -29.26 -19.97 -29.16
N THR A 78 -28.08 -19.46 -29.53
CA THR A 78 -27.79 -19.05 -30.91
C THR A 78 -27.67 -20.26 -31.83
N PRO A 79 -27.85 -20.09 -33.15
CA PRO A 79 -27.21 -20.99 -34.11
C PRO A 79 -25.69 -21.06 -33.88
N PRO A 80 -24.99 -22.11 -34.36
CA PRO A 80 -23.54 -22.18 -34.26
C PRO A 80 -22.85 -20.98 -34.92
N THR A 81 -21.87 -20.40 -34.24
CA THR A 81 -21.02 -19.34 -34.80
C THR A 81 -20.28 -19.80 -36.05
N THR A 82 -20.02 -18.87 -36.97
CA THR A 82 -19.37 -19.19 -38.23
C THR A 82 -17.84 -19.16 -38.17
N ALA A 83 -17.26 -18.56 -37.12
CA ALA A 83 -15.83 -18.60 -36.85
C ALA A 83 -15.50 -19.02 -35.41
N ALA A 84 -14.30 -19.57 -35.24
CA ALA A 84 -13.78 -20.00 -33.95
C ALA A 84 -13.25 -18.82 -33.10
N SER A 85 -12.98 -17.67 -33.71
CA SER A 85 -12.37 -16.50 -33.08
C SER A 85 -13.39 -15.37 -32.83
N GLU A 86 -14.65 -15.70 -32.63
CA GLU A 86 -15.69 -14.68 -32.41
C GLU A 86 -15.74 -14.20 -30.95
N ILE A 87 -16.44 -13.10 -30.73
CA ILE A 87 -16.76 -12.61 -29.39
C ILE A 87 -18.27 -12.75 -29.20
N ALA A 88 -18.70 -13.40 -28.13
CA ALA A 88 -20.09 -13.45 -27.71
C ALA A 88 -20.34 -12.38 -26.63
N ILE A 89 -21.35 -11.55 -26.83
CA ILE A 89 -21.82 -10.54 -25.88
C ILE A 89 -23.26 -10.89 -25.53
N ALA A 90 -23.53 -11.06 -24.25
CA ALA A 90 -24.80 -11.46 -23.70
C ALA A 90 -25.28 -10.46 -22.64
N ASP A 91 -26.59 -10.40 -22.45
CA ASP A 91 -27.20 -9.68 -21.35
C ASP A 91 -28.51 -10.35 -20.93
N ILE A 92 -28.86 -10.18 -19.65
CA ILE A 92 -30.13 -10.58 -19.07
C ILE A 92 -30.69 -9.40 -18.27
N GLY A 93 -31.88 -8.95 -18.63
CA GLY A 93 -32.60 -7.86 -17.97
C GLY A 93 -33.80 -8.36 -17.16
N TRP A 94 -34.18 -7.61 -16.13
CA TRP A 94 -35.36 -7.93 -15.31
C TRP A 94 -36.07 -6.67 -14.77
N ASN A 95 -37.36 -6.78 -14.49
CA ASN A 95 -38.25 -5.65 -14.20
C ASN A 95 -38.58 -5.43 -12.70
N SER A 96 -37.75 -5.95 -11.79
CA SER A 96 -37.96 -5.81 -10.34
C SER A 96 -36.66 -5.96 -9.54
N THR A 97 -36.76 -6.12 -8.22
CA THR A 97 -35.60 -6.42 -7.39
C THR A 97 -35.25 -7.90 -7.45
N ALA A 98 -34.12 -8.21 -8.10
CA ALA A 98 -33.52 -9.54 -8.13
C ALA A 98 -31.99 -9.44 -8.16
N THR A 99 -31.32 -10.47 -7.65
CA THR A 99 -29.87 -10.64 -7.72
C THR A 99 -29.55 -11.91 -8.50
N PRO A 100 -28.72 -11.84 -9.56
CA PRO A 100 -28.35 -13.01 -10.35
C PRO A 100 -27.28 -13.85 -9.64
N SER A 101 -27.35 -15.17 -9.82
CA SER A 101 -26.40 -16.16 -9.31
C SER A 101 -26.31 -17.35 -10.26
N GLY A 102 -25.27 -18.19 -10.15
CA GLY A 102 -25.15 -19.39 -10.98
C GLY A 102 -25.05 -19.08 -12.48
N GLN A 103 -24.32 -18.01 -12.82
CA GLN A 103 -24.10 -17.58 -14.19
C GLN A 103 -23.41 -18.67 -15.03
N THR A 104 -23.70 -18.72 -16.32
CA THR A 104 -23.06 -19.65 -17.26
C THR A 104 -21.53 -19.55 -17.17
N LEU A 105 -20.87 -20.68 -16.90
CA LEU A 105 -19.41 -20.76 -16.83
C LEU A 105 -18.77 -20.42 -18.17
N GLY A 106 -17.63 -19.72 -18.13
CA GLY A 106 -16.86 -19.33 -19.32
C GLY A 106 -17.18 -17.94 -19.87
N TYR A 107 -18.19 -17.26 -19.31
CA TYR A 107 -18.47 -15.85 -19.56
C TYR A 107 -17.87 -14.98 -18.45
N GLN A 108 -17.22 -13.88 -18.84
CA GLN A 108 -16.83 -12.81 -17.92
C GLN A 108 -18.04 -11.90 -17.70
N THR A 109 -18.49 -11.81 -16.45
CA THR A 109 -19.63 -10.97 -16.06
C THR A 109 -19.18 -9.57 -15.71
N THR A 110 -19.99 -8.56 -16.04
CA THR A 110 -19.79 -7.20 -15.57
C THR A 110 -20.48 -6.98 -14.22
N THR A 111 -20.23 -5.81 -13.62
CA THR A 111 -21.00 -5.33 -12.47
C THR A 111 -22.50 -5.35 -12.81
N VAL A 112 -23.31 -5.83 -11.86
CA VAL A 112 -24.77 -5.79 -11.96
C VAL A 112 -25.22 -4.35 -11.77
N PHE A 113 -25.96 -3.81 -12.73
CA PHE A 113 -26.56 -2.49 -12.63
C PHE A 113 -28.04 -2.63 -12.28
N GLN A 114 -28.48 -1.85 -11.29
CA GLN A 114 -29.88 -1.81 -10.89
C GLN A 114 -30.32 -0.36 -10.73
N SER A 115 -31.37 0.01 -11.44
CA SER A 115 -31.98 1.33 -11.39
C SER A 115 -33.37 1.28 -10.76
N LYS A 116 -33.86 2.44 -10.34
CA LYS A 116 -35.19 2.59 -9.76
C LYS A 116 -35.83 3.90 -10.18
N ALA A 117 -36.99 3.83 -10.83
CA ALA A 117 -37.81 4.99 -11.19
C ALA A 117 -39.19 4.86 -10.55
N SER A 118 -39.60 5.85 -9.74
CA SER A 118 -40.92 5.88 -9.10
C SER A 118 -41.32 4.60 -8.35
N GLY A 119 -40.36 3.89 -7.76
CA GLY A 119 -40.61 2.65 -7.01
C GLY A 119 -40.40 1.37 -7.82
N VAL A 120 -40.39 1.44 -9.15
CA VAL A 120 -40.17 0.31 -10.05
C VAL A 120 -38.66 0.10 -10.20
N ALA A 121 -38.17 -1.06 -9.77
CA ALA A 121 -36.77 -1.44 -9.96
C ALA A 121 -36.61 -2.16 -11.30
N SER A 122 -35.49 -1.95 -11.97
CA SER A 122 -35.04 -2.80 -13.08
C SER A 122 -33.55 -3.05 -12.94
N GLY A 123 -33.05 -4.16 -13.49
CA GLY A 123 -31.64 -4.47 -13.46
C GLY A 123 -31.21 -5.31 -14.65
N GLU A 124 -29.90 -5.41 -14.82
CA GLU A 124 -29.29 -6.20 -15.89
C GLU A 124 -27.95 -6.82 -15.46
N GLN A 125 -27.45 -7.76 -16.26
CA GLN A 125 -26.10 -8.28 -16.12
C GLN A 125 -25.52 -8.65 -17.48
N ALA A 126 -24.72 -7.73 -18.02
CA ALA A 126 -23.95 -8.01 -19.22
C ALA A 126 -22.82 -9.01 -18.92
N ALA A 127 -22.51 -9.81 -19.94
CA ALA A 127 -21.43 -10.77 -19.90
C ALA A 127 -20.85 -10.98 -21.30
N TRP A 128 -19.57 -11.38 -21.37
CA TRP A 128 -18.93 -11.63 -22.65
C TRP A 128 -17.91 -12.76 -22.59
N THR A 129 -17.57 -13.33 -23.75
CA THR A 129 -16.49 -14.29 -23.87
C THR A 129 -15.87 -14.27 -25.26
N ALA A 130 -14.57 -14.55 -25.34
CA ALA A 130 -13.88 -14.79 -26.61
C ALA A 130 -13.92 -16.30 -26.91
N LEU A 131 -14.40 -16.64 -28.10
CA LEU A 131 -14.52 -18.03 -28.53
C LEU A 131 -13.17 -18.55 -29.03
N SER A 132 -13.01 -19.88 -28.93
CA SER A 132 -11.86 -20.62 -29.48
C SER A 132 -12.28 -21.73 -30.45
N ALA A 133 -13.59 -21.91 -30.65
CA ALA A 133 -14.19 -22.89 -31.54
C ALA A 133 -15.55 -22.39 -32.02
N THR A 134 -16.00 -22.88 -33.17
CA THR A 134 -17.38 -22.66 -33.62
C THR A 134 -18.34 -23.42 -32.72
N GLY A 135 -19.52 -22.86 -32.47
CA GLY A 135 -20.51 -23.51 -31.62
C GLY A 135 -21.66 -22.62 -31.25
N THR A 136 -22.72 -23.23 -30.73
CA THR A 136 -23.89 -22.50 -30.21
C THR A 136 -23.53 -21.77 -28.93
N GLN A 137 -23.99 -20.53 -28.79
CA GLN A 137 -23.77 -19.71 -27.60
C GLN A 137 -25.06 -19.53 -26.81
N THR A 138 -24.94 -19.49 -25.49
CA THR A 138 -26.03 -19.22 -24.56
C THR A 138 -25.47 -18.67 -23.27
N TYR A 139 -26.19 -17.73 -22.67
CA TYR A 139 -25.91 -17.20 -21.35
C TYR A 139 -27.18 -17.25 -20.50
N GLY A 140 -27.02 -17.39 -19.20
CA GLY A 140 -28.14 -17.43 -18.27
C GLY A 140 -27.67 -17.32 -16.83
N ALA A 141 -28.62 -17.05 -15.95
CA ALA A 141 -28.41 -16.98 -14.51
C ALA A 141 -29.70 -17.37 -13.77
N THR A 142 -29.54 -17.68 -12.49
CA THR A 142 -30.63 -17.86 -11.53
C THR A 142 -30.84 -16.56 -10.76
N LEU A 143 -31.99 -15.92 -10.97
CA LEU A 143 -32.45 -14.75 -10.23
C LEU A 143 -32.97 -15.15 -8.85
N SER A 144 -32.71 -14.32 -7.85
CA SER A 144 -33.10 -14.55 -6.44
C SER A 144 -34.62 -14.61 -6.19
N SER A 145 -35.44 -14.20 -7.16
CA SER A 145 -36.90 -14.16 -7.08
C SER A 145 -37.51 -14.39 -8.46
N SER A 146 -38.78 -14.83 -8.50
CA SER A 146 -39.52 -14.98 -9.75
C SER A 146 -39.96 -13.61 -10.25
N VAL A 147 -39.34 -13.14 -11.34
CA VAL A 147 -39.60 -11.84 -11.97
C VAL A 147 -39.80 -12.01 -13.47
N ALA A 148 -40.33 -10.99 -14.15
CA ALA A 148 -40.27 -10.99 -15.62
C ALA A 148 -38.84 -10.63 -16.04
N TRP A 149 -38.30 -11.41 -16.96
CA TRP A 149 -36.95 -11.27 -17.45
C TRP A 149 -36.91 -11.39 -18.97
N THR A 150 -35.89 -10.77 -19.53
CA THR A 150 -35.52 -10.80 -20.94
C THR A 150 -34.05 -11.17 -21.05
N GLY A 151 -33.65 -11.78 -22.14
CA GLY A 151 -32.25 -12.10 -22.40
C GLY A 151 -31.92 -11.99 -23.86
N ALA A 152 -30.74 -11.45 -24.14
CA ALA A 152 -30.23 -11.25 -25.48
C ALA A 152 -28.77 -11.70 -25.57
N ILE A 153 -28.38 -12.29 -26.68
CA ILE A 153 -26.98 -12.57 -26.99
C ILE A 153 -26.74 -12.28 -28.47
N ALA A 154 -25.59 -11.67 -28.76
CA ALA A 154 -25.09 -11.41 -30.10
C ALA A 154 -23.62 -11.82 -30.17
N THR A 155 -23.23 -12.40 -31.30
CA THR A 155 -21.85 -12.81 -31.58
C THR A 155 -21.29 -11.94 -32.71
N PHE A 156 -20.01 -11.61 -32.62
CA PHE A 156 -19.32 -10.75 -33.57
C PHE A 156 -18.07 -11.44 -34.06
N LYS A 157 -17.83 -11.41 -35.36
CA LYS A 157 -16.59 -11.96 -35.95
C LYS A 157 -15.37 -11.26 -35.37
N ALA A 158 -14.25 -11.97 -35.22
CA ALA A 158 -12.97 -11.29 -35.01
C ALA A 158 -12.78 -10.26 -36.13
N GLY A 159 -12.68 -8.99 -35.76
CA GLY A 159 -12.27 -7.97 -36.70
C GLY A 159 -10.88 -8.29 -37.17
N GLY A 160 -10.75 -8.59 -38.46
CA GLY A 160 -9.47 -8.70 -39.16
C GLY A 160 -8.71 -7.38 -39.25
N GLY A 161 -8.83 -6.52 -38.24
CA GLY A 161 -7.92 -5.41 -38.05
C GLY A 161 -6.49 -5.94 -37.90
N PRO A 162 -5.48 -5.11 -38.20
CA PRO A 162 -4.11 -5.46 -37.86
C PRO A 162 -4.07 -5.86 -36.37
N PRO A 163 -3.32 -6.91 -36.00
CA PRO A 163 -3.04 -7.17 -34.59
C PRO A 163 -2.65 -5.86 -33.91
N PRO A 164 -3.08 -5.60 -32.65
CA PRO A 164 -2.62 -4.41 -31.96
C PRO A 164 -1.10 -4.35 -32.06
N PRO A 165 -0.52 -3.18 -32.39
CA PRO A 165 0.91 -3.10 -32.66
C PRO A 165 1.68 -3.68 -31.48
N ALA A 166 2.72 -4.47 -31.78
CA ALA A 166 3.60 -5.02 -30.77
C ALA A 166 4.12 -3.87 -29.87
N PRO A 167 4.29 -4.11 -28.57
CA PRO A 167 4.75 -3.05 -27.67
C PRO A 167 6.09 -2.50 -28.14
N THR A 168 6.33 -1.22 -27.86
CA THR A 168 7.66 -0.61 -28.03
C THR A 168 8.09 0.01 -26.70
N ILE A 169 9.38 -0.09 -26.37
CA ILE A 169 9.97 0.64 -25.25
C ILE A 169 10.68 1.85 -25.85
N SER A 170 10.46 3.05 -25.30
CA SER A 170 11.17 4.28 -25.68
C SER A 170 12.27 4.64 -24.68
N GLY A 171 12.19 4.16 -23.44
CA GLY A 171 13.18 4.40 -22.40
C GLY A 171 12.75 3.88 -21.04
N PHE A 172 13.62 4.08 -20.06
CA PHE A 172 13.31 3.81 -18.65
C PHE A 172 14.16 4.68 -17.73
N SER A 173 13.69 4.91 -16.51
CA SER A 173 14.40 5.65 -15.48
C SER A 173 14.00 5.20 -14.07
N PRO A 174 14.95 5.09 -13.12
CA PRO A 174 16.40 5.30 -13.28
C PRO A 174 17.10 4.18 -14.06
N SER A 175 18.33 4.40 -14.52
CA SER A 175 19.15 3.42 -15.26
C SER A 175 19.92 2.45 -14.38
N SER A 176 19.95 2.68 -13.07
CA SER A 176 20.66 1.87 -12.10
C SER A 176 20.10 2.09 -10.70
N GLY A 177 20.28 1.11 -9.82
CA GLY A 177 19.93 1.17 -8.40
C GLY A 177 19.95 -0.22 -7.78
N PRO A 178 19.84 -0.35 -6.45
CA PRO A 178 19.78 -1.66 -5.80
C PRO A 178 18.52 -2.43 -6.18
N ALA A 179 18.49 -3.73 -5.84
CA ALA A 179 17.23 -4.49 -5.88
C ALA A 179 16.16 -3.76 -5.06
N GLY A 180 14.92 -3.72 -5.56
CA GLY A 180 13.86 -2.89 -5.01
C GLY A 180 13.74 -1.51 -5.66
N THR A 181 14.64 -1.10 -6.55
CA THR A 181 14.49 0.19 -7.24
C THR A 181 13.21 0.22 -8.07
N SER A 182 12.36 1.23 -7.86
CA SER A 182 11.18 1.48 -8.71
C SER A 182 11.62 2.10 -10.03
N VAL A 183 11.34 1.41 -11.14
CA VAL A 183 11.75 1.80 -12.49
C VAL A 183 10.52 2.12 -13.32
N THR A 184 10.45 3.36 -13.81
CA THR A 184 9.45 3.77 -14.79
C THR A 184 9.93 3.39 -16.18
N ILE A 185 9.14 2.60 -16.90
CA ILE A 185 9.39 2.17 -18.28
C ILE A 185 8.39 2.90 -19.18
N THR A 186 8.88 3.62 -20.19
CA THR A 186 8.05 4.37 -21.14
C THR A 186 8.04 3.70 -22.50
N GLY A 187 6.93 3.82 -23.23
CA GLY A 187 6.74 3.13 -24.50
C GLY A 187 5.38 3.37 -25.15
N THR A 188 4.93 2.41 -25.96
CA THR A 188 3.58 2.35 -26.54
C THR A 188 3.08 0.91 -26.57
N GLY A 189 1.76 0.71 -26.59
CA GLY A 189 1.18 -0.64 -26.67
C GLY A 189 1.32 -1.45 -25.39
N PHE A 190 1.44 -0.77 -24.24
CA PHE A 190 1.53 -1.39 -22.91
C PHE A 190 0.17 -1.73 -22.31
N THR A 191 -0.94 -1.40 -22.99
CA THR A 191 -2.28 -1.80 -22.56
C THR A 191 -2.35 -3.32 -22.36
N GLY A 192 -2.79 -3.75 -21.18
CA GLY A 192 -2.90 -5.17 -20.82
C GLY A 192 -1.57 -5.88 -20.56
N VAL A 193 -0.51 -5.15 -20.17
CA VAL A 193 0.78 -5.75 -19.79
C VAL A 193 0.60 -6.93 -18.82
N THR A 194 1.28 -8.03 -19.11
CA THR A 194 1.19 -9.28 -18.33
C THR A 194 2.49 -9.61 -17.60
N GLY A 195 3.59 -8.94 -17.91
CA GLY A 195 4.85 -9.13 -17.19
C GLY A 195 5.94 -8.13 -17.58
N VAL A 196 6.81 -7.87 -16.61
CA VAL A 196 8.08 -7.17 -16.81
C VAL A 196 9.21 -8.06 -16.29
N THR A 197 10.32 -8.12 -17.02
CA THR A 197 11.53 -8.81 -16.55
C THR A 197 12.75 -7.91 -16.70
N PHE A 198 13.72 -8.11 -15.82
CA PHE A 198 15.03 -7.47 -15.82
C PHE A 198 16.08 -8.58 -15.95
N ASN A 199 16.80 -8.60 -17.07
CA ASN A 199 17.72 -9.69 -17.41
C ASN A 199 17.09 -11.09 -17.33
N GLY A 200 15.80 -11.20 -17.68
CA GLY A 200 15.04 -12.45 -17.58
C GLY A 200 14.52 -12.80 -16.18
N VAL A 201 14.86 -12.03 -15.14
CA VAL A 201 14.30 -12.17 -13.79
C VAL A 201 12.98 -11.42 -13.72
N ALA A 202 11.92 -12.08 -13.25
CA ALA A 202 10.60 -11.47 -13.11
C ALA A 202 10.62 -10.28 -12.14
N ALA A 203 10.01 -9.17 -12.56
CA ALA A 203 9.81 -7.98 -11.76
C ALA A 203 8.35 -7.83 -11.36
N THR A 204 8.12 -7.15 -10.24
CA THR A 204 6.77 -6.80 -9.78
C THR A 204 6.32 -5.52 -10.49
N ILE A 205 5.21 -5.56 -11.21
CA ILE A 205 4.56 -4.37 -11.76
C ILE A 205 3.85 -3.64 -10.62
N THR A 206 4.13 -2.35 -10.45
CA THR A 206 3.56 -1.52 -9.38
C THR A 206 2.63 -0.46 -9.97
N GLY A 207 1.46 -0.30 -9.35
CA GLY A 207 0.43 0.63 -9.83
C GLY A 207 -0.31 0.18 -11.10
N THR A 208 -1.18 1.06 -11.61
CA THR A 208 -1.94 0.82 -12.84
C THR A 208 -1.08 1.18 -14.06
N SER A 209 -0.87 0.21 -14.96
CA SER A 209 -0.19 0.48 -16.24
C SER A 209 -1.10 1.24 -17.20
N THR A 210 -0.51 2.15 -17.98
CA THR A 210 -1.20 2.86 -19.07
C THR A 210 -0.67 2.36 -20.41
N ASP A 211 -1.22 2.83 -21.53
CA ASP A 211 -0.71 2.42 -22.85
C ASP A 211 0.74 2.84 -23.11
N THR A 212 1.22 3.87 -22.40
CA THR A 212 2.55 4.46 -22.64
C THR A 212 3.52 4.35 -21.47
N GLN A 213 3.09 3.79 -20.33
CA GLN A 213 3.90 3.70 -19.13
C GLN A 213 3.58 2.45 -18.30
N VAL A 214 4.64 1.78 -17.84
CA VAL A 214 4.60 0.70 -16.84
C VAL A 214 5.63 1.04 -15.77
N VAL A 215 5.26 0.88 -14.49
CA VAL A 215 6.22 0.99 -13.38
C VAL A 215 6.47 -0.40 -12.84
N ALA A 216 7.73 -0.77 -12.65
CA ALA A 216 8.11 -2.08 -12.13
C ALA A 216 9.30 -2.00 -11.18
N THR A 217 9.34 -2.88 -10.20
CA THR A 217 10.41 -2.95 -9.20
C THR A 217 11.54 -3.86 -9.68
N ALA A 218 12.77 -3.33 -9.75
CA ALA A 218 13.95 -4.07 -10.17
C ALA A 218 14.25 -5.25 -9.21
N PRO A 219 14.32 -6.51 -9.69
CA PRO A 219 14.56 -7.67 -8.86
C PRO A 219 16.05 -7.84 -8.53
N ALA A 220 16.35 -8.60 -7.48
CA ALA A 220 17.72 -9.05 -7.21
C ALA A 220 18.26 -9.86 -8.40
N GLY A 221 19.50 -9.57 -8.83
CA GLY A 221 20.12 -10.20 -10.00
C GLY A 221 19.60 -9.69 -11.35
N GLY A 222 18.77 -8.65 -11.38
CA GLY A 222 18.18 -8.06 -12.59
C GLY A 222 19.09 -7.14 -13.42
N THR A 223 20.42 -7.21 -13.29
CA THR A 223 21.32 -6.39 -14.13
C THR A 223 21.23 -6.84 -15.58
N GLY A 224 20.65 -6.03 -16.47
CA GLY A 224 20.50 -6.37 -17.89
C GLY A 224 19.36 -5.64 -18.59
N ALA A 225 18.91 -6.21 -19.71
CA ALA A 225 17.84 -5.66 -20.51
C ALA A 225 16.49 -5.74 -19.79
N ILE A 226 15.62 -4.75 -20.01
CA ILE A 226 14.23 -4.79 -19.55
C ILE A 226 13.36 -5.32 -20.68
N VAL A 227 12.47 -6.26 -20.37
CA VAL A 227 11.48 -6.78 -21.31
C VAL A 227 10.08 -6.54 -20.75
N VAL A 228 9.23 -5.88 -21.54
CA VAL A 228 7.80 -5.70 -21.26
C VAL A 228 7.01 -6.66 -22.15
N THR A 229 6.11 -7.45 -21.55
CA THR A 229 5.28 -8.44 -22.26
C THR A 229 3.82 -8.06 -22.20
N THR A 230 3.16 -8.07 -23.35
CA THR A 230 1.73 -7.85 -23.52
C THR A 230 1.13 -8.98 -24.36
N PRO A 231 -0.21 -9.12 -24.45
CA PRO A 231 -0.84 -10.09 -25.34
C PRO A 231 -0.44 -9.95 -26.82
N SER A 232 -0.02 -8.75 -27.23
CA SER A 232 0.40 -8.44 -28.60
C SER A 232 1.90 -8.67 -28.87
N GLY A 233 2.66 -9.13 -27.88
CA GLY A 233 4.09 -9.47 -28.02
C GLY A 233 4.96 -8.90 -26.90
N SER A 234 6.27 -8.86 -27.11
CA SER A 234 7.23 -8.35 -26.14
C SER A 234 8.13 -7.27 -26.75
N ALA A 235 8.47 -6.28 -25.94
CA ALA A 235 9.43 -5.23 -26.26
C ALA A 235 10.66 -5.38 -25.37
N SER A 236 11.85 -5.15 -25.93
CA SER A 236 13.10 -5.15 -25.16
C SER A 236 13.85 -3.83 -25.33
N THR A 237 14.48 -3.36 -24.25
CA THR A 237 15.36 -2.18 -24.27
C THR A 237 16.57 -2.34 -25.18
N THR A 238 16.95 -3.57 -25.56
CA THR A 238 18.04 -3.85 -26.50
C THR A 238 17.59 -3.95 -27.96
N SER A 239 16.28 -3.92 -28.24
CA SER A 239 15.73 -4.06 -29.60
C SER A 239 14.63 -3.04 -29.92
N CYS A 240 14.63 -1.89 -29.26
CA CYS A 240 13.61 -0.87 -29.45
C CYS A 240 13.84 0.00 -30.70
N ALA A 241 12.76 0.54 -31.27
CA ALA A 241 12.78 1.37 -32.47
C ALA A 241 12.01 2.69 -32.26
N PRO A 242 12.52 3.84 -32.73
CA PRO A 242 13.81 4.03 -33.40
C PRO A 242 15.01 3.80 -32.45
N SER A 243 16.03 3.10 -32.95
CA SER A 243 17.14 2.56 -32.16
C SER A 243 18.30 3.55 -32.00
N PRO A 244 19.04 3.52 -30.87
CA PRO A 244 18.72 2.78 -29.63
C PRO A 244 18.09 3.70 -28.56
N CYS A 245 17.19 3.13 -27.76
CA CYS A 245 16.75 3.75 -26.51
C CYS A 245 17.94 3.92 -25.58
N SER A 246 18.00 5.04 -24.90
CA SER A 246 19.04 5.31 -23.91
C SER A 246 18.37 5.58 -22.58
N PRO A 247 18.64 4.80 -21.52
CA PRO A 247 19.54 3.62 -21.43
C PRO A 247 19.03 2.33 -22.11
N THR A 248 19.92 1.36 -22.38
CA THR A 248 19.56 0.00 -22.88
C THR A 248 19.63 -1.10 -21.80
N THR A 249 20.37 -0.85 -20.71
CA THR A 249 20.63 -1.82 -19.62
C THR A 249 20.36 -1.16 -18.28
N PHE A 250 19.58 -1.82 -17.43
CA PHE A 250 19.46 -1.45 -16.03
C PHE A 250 20.61 -2.10 -15.26
N THR A 251 21.29 -1.34 -14.41
CA THR A 251 22.35 -1.90 -13.55
C THR A 251 21.82 -2.06 -12.13
N VAL A 252 21.62 -3.31 -11.70
CA VAL A 252 21.45 -3.57 -10.27
C VAL A 252 22.79 -3.29 -9.61
N THR A 253 22.85 -2.21 -8.85
CA THR A 253 24.01 -1.94 -8.01
C THR A 253 23.93 -2.84 -6.79
N THR A 254 25.08 -3.18 -6.20
CA THR A 254 25.06 -3.61 -4.81
C THR A 254 24.32 -2.52 -4.03
N ALA A 255 23.37 -2.91 -3.16
CA ALA A 255 22.92 -1.97 -2.14
C ALA A 255 24.19 -1.38 -1.51
N GLY A 256 24.20 -0.05 -1.32
CA GLY A 256 25.25 0.53 -0.48
C GLY A 256 25.29 -0.20 0.87
N PRO A 257 26.34 -0.03 1.68
CA PRO A 257 26.25 -0.44 3.08
C PRO A 257 24.92 0.09 3.62
N GLN A 258 24.08 -0.82 4.14
CA GLN A 258 22.78 -0.45 4.67
C GLN A 258 23.01 0.62 5.73
N PRO A 259 22.19 1.68 5.77
CA PRO A 259 22.41 2.73 6.73
C PRO A 259 22.24 2.17 8.14
N HIS A 260 23.00 2.72 9.06
CA HIS A 260 22.86 2.44 10.47
C HIS A 260 21.74 3.33 11.02
N ILE A 261 20.59 2.78 11.39
CA ILE A 261 19.44 3.56 11.91
C ILE A 261 19.00 3.07 13.29
N MET A 262 18.91 3.98 14.25
CA MET A 262 18.46 3.72 15.62
C MET A 262 17.19 4.52 15.92
N PHE A 263 16.17 3.85 16.42
CA PHE A 263 14.95 4.45 16.96
C PHE A 263 14.99 4.43 18.48
N ILE A 264 14.65 5.57 19.08
CA ILE A 264 14.37 5.69 20.51
C ILE A 264 12.96 6.26 20.62
N ILE A 265 12.03 5.47 21.15
CA ILE A 265 10.62 5.85 21.26
C ILE A 265 10.32 6.17 22.72
N GLU A 266 9.96 7.42 22.99
CA GLU A 266 9.54 7.94 24.29
C GLU A 266 8.01 8.03 24.37
N GLU A 267 7.43 8.22 25.56
CA GLU A 267 5.98 8.22 25.74
C GLU A 267 5.35 9.60 26.03
N ASN A 268 4.21 9.88 25.40
CA ASN A 268 3.15 10.85 25.72
C ASN A 268 3.59 12.27 26.07
N LYS A 269 4.06 13.06 25.10
CA LYS A 269 4.42 14.48 25.35
C LYS A 269 4.01 15.40 24.22
N ALA A 270 3.39 16.51 24.61
CA ALA A 270 3.14 17.60 23.69
C ALA A 270 4.45 18.17 23.14
N TYR A 271 4.45 18.58 21.87
CA TYR A 271 5.62 19.18 21.25
C TYR A 271 6.16 20.38 22.05
N ASN A 272 5.32 21.34 22.42
CA ASN A 272 5.70 22.53 23.18
C ASN A 272 4.59 22.99 24.15
N SER A 273 4.88 24.02 24.94
CA SER A 273 3.96 24.58 25.94
C SER A 273 2.66 25.15 25.37
N ALA A 274 2.65 25.57 24.10
CA ALA A 274 1.45 26.07 23.43
C ALA A 274 0.49 24.93 23.06
N VAL A 275 1.01 23.75 22.76
CA VAL A 275 0.23 22.52 22.54
C VAL A 275 -0.30 22.00 23.88
N GLY A 276 0.57 21.89 24.90
CA GLY A 276 0.14 21.69 26.27
C GLY A 276 1.24 21.22 27.21
N SER A 277 0.87 20.51 28.28
CA SER A 277 1.79 20.09 29.33
C SER A 277 1.42 18.68 29.83
N PRO A 278 2.41 17.81 30.10
CA PRO A 278 3.86 18.03 29.91
C PRO A 278 4.27 18.12 28.43
N TYR A 279 5.41 18.76 28.15
CA TYR A 279 5.93 19.00 26.80
C TYR A 279 7.46 18.89 26.70
N ILE A 280 8.02 18.85 25.49
CA ILE A 280 9.47 18.66 25.24
C ILE A 280 10.20 19.93 24.79
N ILE A 281 9.85 20.47 23.62
CA ILE A 281 10.60 21.56 22.99
C ILE A 281 10.37 22.86 23.77
N GLY A 282 11.47 23.46 24.22
CA GLY A 282 11.51 24.63 25.11
C GLY A 282 11.36 24.32 26.59
N ASN A 283 11.24 23.06 27.01
CA ASN A 283 11.09 22.68 28.41
C ASN A 283 12.44 22.72 29.14
N SER A 284 12.52 23.45 30.26
CA SER A 284 13.72 23.52 31.10
C SER A 284 14.04 22.19 31.82
N SER A 285 13.09 21.27 31.88
CA SER A 285 13.31 19.89 32.36
C SER A 285 13.91 18.97 31.30
N ALA A 286 14.01 19.40 30.04
CA ALA A 286 14.60 18.60 28.96
C ALA A 286 15.82 19.29 28.29
N PRO A 287 16.83 19.75 29.06
CA PRO A 287 17.94 20.50 28.51
C PRO A 287 18.76 19.72 27.48
N TYR A 288 18.94 18.40 27.64
CA TYR A 288 19.73 17.60 26.72
C TYR A 288 19.02 17.43 25.38
N ILE A 289 17.74 17.03 25.37
CA ILE A 289 16.93 16.92 24.15
C ILE A 289 16.86 18.26 23.42
N ASN A 290 16.65 19.36 24.15
CA ASN A 290 16.62 20.69 23.53
C ASN A 290 17.99 21.08 22.94
N SER A 291 19.10 20.64 23.54
CA SER A 291 20.43 20.82 22.94
C SER A 291 20.58 20.03 21.63
N LEU A 292 20.04 18.80 21.57
CA LEU A 292 20.04 17.98 20.36
C LEU A 292 19.16 18.59 19.26
N ALA A 293 17.95 19.04 19.61
CA ALA A 293 17.03 19.70 18.69
C ALA A 293 17.57 21.02 18.11
N ASN A 294 18.45 21.72 18.84
CA ASN A 294 19.15 22.91 18.35
C ASN A 294 20.40 22.57 17.52
N THR A 295 20.99 21.40 17.74
CA THR A 295 22.24 20.99 17.08
C THR A 295 21.98 20.25 15.76
N TYR A 296 20.94 19.43 15.72
CA TYR A 296 20.57 18.56 14.59
C TYR A 296 19.20 18.97 14.03
N ARG A 297 18.61 18.12 13.18
CA ARG A 297 17.27 18.40 12.64
C ARG A 297 16.19 18.08 13.67
N SER A 298 15.34 19.08 13.92
CA SER A 298 14.13 18.96 14.73
C SER A 298 12.91 19.11 13.81
N ALA A 299 12.08 18.08 13.73
CA ALA A 299 10.83 18.13 12.96
C ALA A 299 9.79 18.97 13.70
N THR A 300 9.24 19.94 12.99
CA THR A 300 8.36 20.98 13.57
C THR A 300 6.88 20.75 13.30
N LYS A 301 6.56 19.67 12.58
CA LYS A 301 5.20 19.28 12.14
C LYS A 301 5.09 17.76 12.12
N TRP A 302 5.36 17.11 13.23
CA TRP A 302 5.32 15.65 13.33
C TRP A 302 4.28 15.20 14.35
N TYR A 303 3.50 14.18 14.00
CA TYR A 303 2.29 13.84 14.75
C TYR A 303 2.27 12.35 15.14
N GLY A 304 1.70 12.05 16.31
CA GLY A 304 1.32 10.67 16.67
C GLY A 304 0.13 10.23 15.81
N ASP A 305 0.00 8.93 15.53
CA ASP A 305 -1.01 8.43 14.61
C ASP A 305 -2.41 8.50 15.26
N GLU A 306 -2.51 8.09 16.51
CA GLU A 306 -3.75 8.12 17.30
C GLU A 306 -3.51 8.33 18.79
N HIS A 307 -4.59 8.32 19.59
CA HIS A 307 -4.45 8.32 21.05
C HIS A 307 -4.53 6.90 21.60
N GLY A 308 -3.60 6.56 22.50
CA GLY A 308 -3.50 5.25 23.14
C GLY A 308 -2.16 4.58 22.85
N SER A 309 -1.15 4.98 23.62
CA SER A 309 0.28 4.63 23.52
C SER A 309 0.57 3.26 22.91
N PRO A 310 0.01 2.13 23.40
CA PRO A 310 0.36 0.84 22.83
C PRO A 310 0.06 0.73 21.33
N SER A 311 -1.00 1.38 20.83
CA SER A 311 -1.35 1.38 19.41
C SER A 311 -0.29 2.05 18.55
N ASP A 312 0.16 3.26 18.88
CA ASP A 312 1.16 4.00 18.09
C ASP A 312 2.49 3.23 17.94
N TYR A 313 2.87 2.49 18.98
CA TYR A 313 4.00 1.55 18.92
C TYR A 313 3.77 0.42 17.89
N TYR A 314 2.57 -0.15 17.83
CA TYR A 314 2.23 -1.22 16.89
C TYR A 314 2.08 -0.69 15.46
N ASP A 315 1.54 0.50 15.33
CA ASP A 315 1.32 1.22 14.07
C ASP A 315 2.67 1.54 13.42
N LEU A 316 3.61 2.08 14.20
CA LEU A 316 4.96 2.42 13.76
C LEU A 316 5.75 1.21 13.25
N ILE A 317 5.50 -0.01 13.75
CA ILE A 317 6.21 -1.21 13.26
C ILE A 317 5.44 -1.99 12.18
N SER A 318 4.14 -1.78 12.02
CA SER A 318 3.29 -2.57 11.10
C SER A 318 2.71 -1.76 9.95
N GLY A 319 2.80 -0.44 10.00
CA GLY A 319 2.17 0.46 9.03
C GLY A 319 0.66 0.40 9.05
N ASN A 320 0.01 -0.13 10.09
CA ASN A 320 -1.44 -0.28 10.13
C ASN A 320 -1.96 0.06 11.52
N SER A 321 -3.06 0.81 11.61
CA SER A 321 -3.73 1.03 12.89
C SER A 321 -4.20 -0.30 13.48
N GLN A 322 -3.57 -0.69 14.59
CA GLN A 322 -3.91 -1.90 15.34
C GLN A 322 -4.95 -1.64 16.43
N GLN A 323 -5.40 -0.40 16.60
CA GLN A 323 -6.43 -0.06 17.57
C GLN A 323 -7.73 -0.83 17.32
N GLY A 324 -8.30 -1.35 18.41
CA GLY A 324 -9.54 -2.15 18.37
C GLY A 324 -9.39 -3.57 17.79
N SER A 325 -8.22 -3.93 17.25
CA SER A 325 -7.95 -5.27 16.74
C SER A 325 -7.62 -6.25 17.89
N SER A 326 -7.93 -7.53 17.69
CA SER A 326 -7.65 -8.58 18.68
C SER A 326 -6.22 -9.09 18.58
N LYS A 327 -5.51 -9.15 19.71
CA LYS A 327 -4.17 -9.74 19.82
C LYS A 327 -4.22 -11.28 19.86
N PRO A 328 -3.19 -11.99 19.37
CA PRO A 328 -1.99 -11.43 18.75
C PRO A 328 -2.26 -10.94 17.32
N TYR A 329 -1.63 -9.83 16.93
CA TYR A 329 -1.75 -9.28 15.58
C TYR A 329 -1.02 -10.16 14.56
N THR A 330 -1.54 -10.21 13.34
CA THR A 330 -1.01 -11.02 12.23
C THR A 330 -0.51 -10.18 11.06
N ALA A 331 -0.63 -8.84 11.14
CA ALA A 331 -0.08 -7.96 10.13
C ALA A 331 1.45 -8.11 10.09
N PRO A 332 2.07 -8.07 8.89
CA PRO A 332 3.52 -8.07 8.77
C PRO A 332 4.10 -6.81 9.41
N THR A 333 5.31 -6.93 9.93
CA THR A 333 6.04 -5.86 10.61
C THR A 333 7.37 -5.58 9.93
N ILE A 334 8.01 -4.47 10.30
CA ILE A 334 9.36 -4.12 9.85
C ILE A 334 10.38 -5.22 10.20
N ALA A 335 10.17 -5.95 11.30
CA ALA A 335 10.99 -7.11 11.67
C ALA A 335 10.87 -8.25 10.65
N ASP A 336 9.67 -8.49 10.10
CA ASP A 336 9.47 -9.49 9.04
C ASP A 336 10.20 -9.09 7.76
N GLN A 337 10.16 -7.80 7.40
CA GLN A 337 10.91 -7.29 6.26
C GLN A 337 12.42 -7.41 6.45
N PHE A 338 12.95 -7.03 7.63
CA PHE A 338 14.38 -7.19 7.94
C PHE A 338 14.82 -8.65 7.87
N ASN A 339 14.05 -9.56 8.48
CA ASN A 339 14.35 -10.99 8.45
C ASN A 339 14.32 -11.55 7.03
N SER A 340 13.34 -11.14 6.21
CA SER A 340 13.23 -11.53 4.80
C SER A 340 14.40 -11.00 3.95
N ALA A 341 14.84 -9.77 4.22
CA ALA A 341 15.94 -9.11 3.52
C ALA A 341 17.33 -9.50 4.04
N GLY A 342 17.41 -10.25 5.15
CA GLY A 342 18.68 -10.59 5.81
C GLY A 342 19.38 -9.38 6.43
N ILE A 343 18.62 -8.34 6.81
CA ILE A 343 19.14 -7.12 7.43
C ILE A 343 19.30 -7.38 8.93
N PRO A 344 20.52 -7.27 9.50
CA PRO A 344 20.75 -7.40 10.93
C PRO A 344 20.00 -6.32 11.71
N TRP A 345 19.26 -6.69 12.75
CA TRP A 345 18.55 -5.73 13.58
C TRP A 345 18.47 -6.21 15.04
N LEU A 346 18.38 -5.26 15.97
CA LEU A 346 18.16 -5.54 17.40
C LEU A 346 17.12 -4.59 17.98
N ALA A 347 16.34 -5.06 18.94
CA ALA A 347 15.43 -4.24 19.72
C ALA A 347 15.75 -4.39 21.21
N TYR A 348 16.10 -3.28 21.85
CA TYR A 348 16.48 -3.18 23.24
C TYR A 348 15.30 -2.69 24.07
N MET A 349 14.83 -3.55 24.98
CA MET A 349 13.70 -3.28 25.86
C MET A 349 14.20 -3.10 27.28
N GLU A 350 14.19 -1.87 27.81
CA GLU A 350 14.77 -1.58 29.11
C GLU A 350 13.98 -2.18 30.27
N GLY A 351 14.70 -2.83 31.18
CA GLY A 351 14.10 -3.55 32.31
C GLY A 351 13.39 -4.85 31.93
N MET A 352 13.37 -5.26 30.65
CA MET A 352 12.76 -6.52 30.23
C MET A 352 13.46 -7.71 30.92
N PRO A 353 12.73 -8.63 31.60
CA PRO A 353 13.36 -9.66 32.43
C PRO A 353 14.21 -10.69 31.67
N ASN A 354 13.78 -11.10 30.48
CA ASN A 354 14.48 -12.03 29.59
C ASN A 354 13.95 -11.87 28.16
N ALA A 355 14.71 -12.37 27.18
CA ALA A 355 14.27 -12.40 25.80
C ALA A 355 12.93 -13.16 25.66
N CYS A 356 12.03 -12.67 24.82
CA CYS A 356 10.68 -13.21 24.65
C CYS A 356 9.80 -13.21 25.90
N TYR A 357 10.02 -12.27 26.81
CA TYR A 357 9.12 -12.10 27.95
C TYR A 357 7.70 -11.72 27.49
N THR A 358 6.70 -12.53 27.88
CA THR A 358 5.26 -12.29 27.67
C THR A 358 4.48 -12.28 28.99
N GLY A 359 5.19 -12.10 30.11
CA GLY A 359 4.59 -12.07 31.44
C GLY A 359 3.85 -10.77 31.75
N GLN A 360 3.44 -10.61 33.01
CA GLN A 360 2.81 -9.38 33.50
C GLN A 360 3.84 -8.24 33.62
N PRO A 361 3.40 -6.97 33.66
CA PRO A 361 4.28 -5.86 34.00
C PRO A 361 5.10 -6.12 35.26
N THR A 362 6.36 -5.67 35.26
CA THR A 362 7.24 -5.70 36.42
C THR A 362 7.31 -4.31 37.07
N ALA A 363 8.24 -4.10 38.00
CA ALA A 363 8.40 -2.80 38.65
C ALA A 363 8.76 -1.65 37.68
N TYR A 364 9.50 -1.97 36.61
CA TYR A 364 10.01 -0.97 35.67
C TYR A 364 9.71 -1.28 34.20
N TYR A 365 9.36 -2.52 33.87
CA TYR A 365 9.06 -2.92 32.49
C TYR A 365 7.57 -3.18 32.29
N SER A 366 7.01 -2.53 31.27
CA SER A 366 5.68 -2.84 30.74
C SER A 366 5.79 -3.59 29.40
N PRO A 367 5.16 -4.77 29.24
CA PRO A 367 5.04 -5.44 27.96
C PRO A 367 4.36 -4.60 26.87
N THR A 368 3.60 -3.57 27.23
CA THR A 368 2.94 -2.70 26.25
C THR A 368 3.92 -1.84 25.45
N HIS A 369 5.11 -1.52 25.99
CA HIS A 369 6.13 -0.71 25.30
C HIS A 369 7.03 -1.56 24.39
N ASN A 370 6.81 -2.88 24.34
CA ASN A 370 7.46 -3.79 23.41
C ASN A 370 6.49 -4.09 22.26
N PRO A 371 6.56 -3.37 21.13
CA PRO A 371 5.59 -3.53 20.06
C PRO A 371 5.59 -4.94 19.48
N PHE A 372 6.75 -5.58 19.42
CA PHE A 372 6.92 -6.93 18.87
C PHE A 372 6.17 -8.00 19.66
N ALA A 373 5.99 -7.82 20.97
CA ALA A 373 5.31 -8.80 21.83
C ALA A 373 3.80 -8.92 21.55
N ALA A 374 3.22 -7.96 20.82
CA ALA A 374 1.81 -7.98 20.44
C ALA A 374 1.52 -8.83 19.19
N PHE A 375 2.55 -9.28 18.46
CA PHE A 375 2.41 -9.97 17.17
C PHE A 375 2.61 -11.48 17.28
N SER A 376 1.90 -12.22 16.43
CA SER A 376 1.82 -13.68 16.47
C SER A 376 3.14 -14.40 16.22
N ASN A 377 4.10 -13.74 15.56
CA ASN A 377 5.44 -14.24 15.27
C ASN A 377 6.47 -13.94 16.38
N TYR A 378 6.10 -13.30 17.49
CA TYR A 378 7.05 -12.83 18.51
C TYR A 378 8.02 -13.89 19.01
N SER A 379 7.58 -15.14 19.16
CA SER A 379 8.42 -16.26 19.59
C SER A 379 9.58 -16.58 18.63
N THR A 380 9.52 -16.12 17.39
CA THR A 380 10.61 -16.24 16.41
C THR A 380 11.63 -15.11 16.54
N LEU A 381 11.29 -14.03 17.25
CA LEU A 381 12.09 -12.81 17.36
C LEU A 381 12.94 -12.76 18.63
N CYS A 382 12.97 -13.84 19.44
CA CYS A 382 13.68 -13.87 20.72
C CYS A 382 15.19 -13.56 20.61
N GLY A 383 15.80 -13.84 19.45
CA GLY A 383 17.21 -13.53 19.20
C GLY A 383 17.47 -12.04 18.93
N ASN A 384 16.45 -11.29 18.53
CA ASN A 384 16.56 -9.89 18.13
C ASN A 384 15.98 -8.94 19.19
N VAL A 385 14.90 -9.35 19.89
CA VAL A 385 14.27 -8.57 20.96
C VAL A 385 14.93 -8.95 22.30
N THR A 386 15.87 -8.11 22.74
CA THR A 386 16.77 -8.37 23.85
C THR A 386 16.52 -7.43 25.04
N PRO A 387 16.73 -7.90 26.28
CA PRO A 387 16.79 -7.02 27.43
C PRO A 387 17.81 -5.90 27.27
N TYR A 388 17.46 -4.71 27.72
CA TYR A 388 18.39 -3.62 27.98
C TYR A 388 18.53 -3.48 29.51
N PRO A 389 19.62 -4.01 30.09
CA PRO A 389 19.69 -4.19 31.53
C PRO A 389 19.74 -2.88 32.32
N CYS A 390 19.04 -2.87 33.45
CA CYS A 390 19.14 -1.85 34.48
C CYS A 390 19.19 -2.51 35.87
N PRO A 391 19.70 -1.83 36.91
CA PRO A 391 19.85 -2.41 38.24
C PRO A 391 18.52 -2.35 39.02
N ILE A 392 17.66 -3.35 38.81
CA ILE A 392 16.32 -3.46 39.41
C ILE A 392 16.34 -3.27 40.94
N SER A 393 17.36 -3.80 41.63
CA SER A 393 17.47 -3.74 43.10
C SER A 393 17.83 -2.37 43.67
N SER A 394 18.36 -1.44 42.86
CA SER A 394 18.78 -0.10 43.31
C SER A 394 18.04 1.04 42.60
N GLY A 395 16.97 0.72 41.86
CA GLY A 395 16.27 1.67 40.99
C GLY A 395 16.80 1.60 39.56
N CYS A 396 15.88 1.45 38.60
CA CYS A 396 16.18 1.32 37.17
C CYS A 396 16.38 2.67 36.47
N ALA A 397 15.80 3.75 37.02
CA ALA A 397 15.79 5.08 36.42
C ALA A 397 17.20 5.64 36.13
N ASN A 398 17.38 6.25 34.96
CA ASN A 398 18.62 6.85 34.46
C ASN A 398 19.80 5.89 34.37
N SER A 399 19.57 4.57 34.27
CA SER A 399 20.68 3.63 34.21
C SER A 399 21.45 3.75 32.89
N SER A 400 22.78 3.73 32.98
CA SER A 400 23.68 3.59 31.82
C SER A 400 24.19 2.15 31.62
N THR A 401 23.69 1.20 32.41
CA THR A 401 24.17 -0.19 32.40
C THR A 401 23.90 -0.86 31.05
N GLY A 402 22.71 -0.64 30.49
CA GLY A 402 22.35 -1.18 29.18
C GLY A 402 23.20 -0.60 28.04
N ALA A 403 23.54 0.69 28.10
CA ALA A 403 24.32 1.35 27.04
C ALA A 403 25.69 0.72 26.86
N THR A 404 26.34 0.31 27.96
CA THR A 404 27.67 -0.32 27.87
C THR A 404 27.64 -1.59 27.02
N ASN A 405 26.63 -2.45 27.21
CA ASN A 405 26.50 -3.70 26.45
C ASN A 405 26.06 -3.44 25.00
N MET A 406 25.17 -2.48 24.80
CA MET A 406 24.71 -2.09 23.46
C MET A 406 25.87 -1.51 22.65
N VAL A 407 26.64 -0.58 23.20
CA VAL A 407 27.77 0.06 22.49
C VAL A 407 28.85 -0.97 22.11
N ALA A 408 29.15 -1.94 22.98
CA ALA A 408 30.04 -3.05 22.63
C ALA A 408 29.51 -3.89 21.44
N THR A 409 28.19 -3.99 21.29
CA THR A 409 27.56 -4.65 20.14
C THR A 409 27.64 -3.78 18.88
N LEU A 410 27.42 -2.46 19.01
CA LEU A 410 27.53 -1.49 17.93
C LEU A 410 28.96 -1.41 17.36
N ASP A 411 29.98 -1.51 18.23
CA ASP A 411 31.40 -1.53 17.82
C ASP A 411 31.90 -2.92 17.38
N GLY A 412 31.02 -3.93 17.44
CA GLY A 412 31.36 -5.32 17.14
C GLY A 412 31.36 -5.65 15.64
N ALA A 413 31.98 -6.79 15.29
CA ALA A 413 32.02 -7.27 13.90
C ALA A 413 30.65 -7.67 13.32
N ASN A 414 29.63 -7.83 14.17
CA ASN A 414 28.25 -8.19 13.81
C ASN A 414 27.28 -7.09 14.26
N ALA A 415 27.68 -5.82 14.15
CA ALA A 415 26.82 -4.71 14.51
C ALA A 415 25.50 -4.78 13.72
N PRO A 416 24.35 -4.49 14.36
CA PRO A 416 23.07 -4.45 13.67
C PRO A 416 23.03 -3.27 12.69
N ASP A 417 22.26 -3.37 11.61
CA ASP A 417 21.99 -2.21 10.75
C ASP A 417 20.87 -1.35 11.38
N PHE A 418 19.81 -1.99 11.90
CA PHE A 418 18.72 -1.31 12.59
C PHE A 418 18.72 -1.58 14.10
N VAL A 419 18.48 -0.54 14.91
CA VAL A 419 18.30 -0.65 16.35
C VAL A 419 17.01 -0.01 16.79
N TRP A 420 16.23 -0.69 17.60
CA TRP A 420 15.09 -0.12 18.33
C TRP A 420 15.42 -0.03 19.82
N ILE A 421 15.01 1.04 20.49
CA ILE A 421 15.09 1.19 21.95
C ILE A 421 13.74 1.67 22.48
N SER A 422 13.19 0.94 23.44
CA SER A 422 12.10 1.40 24.32
C SER A 422 12.65 1.59 25.73
N PRO A 423 12.75 2.83 26.25
CA PRO A 423 13.05 3.08 27.65
C PRO A 423 12.02 2.44 28.58
N ASN A 424 12.42 2.21 29.82
CA ASN A 424 11.54 1.61 30.83
C ASN A 424 10.53 2.63 31.36
N MET A 425 9.58 2.18 32.18
CA MET A 425 8.51 3.02 32.72
C MET A 425 8.99 4.30 33.41
N CYS A 426 10.19 4.35 33.99
CA CYS A 426 10.72 5.57 34.61
C CYS A 426 11.41 6.51 33.63
N ASP A 427 11.97 5.96 32.55
CA ASP A 427 12.82 6.67 31.61
C ASP A 427 12.07 7.08 30.34
N ASP A 428 10.88 6.52 30.09
CA ASP A 428 9.95 6.82 28.98
C ASP A 428 9.29 8.21 29.03
N MET A 429 9.60 8.99 30.06
CA MET A 429 9.04 10.30 30.40
C MET A 429 7.56 10.35 30.78
N HIS A 430 6.80 9.27 30.68
CA HIS A 430 5.37 9.21 30.97
C HIS A 430 5.08 8.97 32.45
N THR A 431 5.74 8.00 33.09
CA THR A 431 5.47 7.69 34.49
C THR A 431 6.04 8.78 35.41
N ASN A 432 5.22 9.26 36.34
CA ASN A 432 5.63 10.18 37.39
C ASN A 432 5.35 9.57 38.75
N GLY A 433 6.38 9.55 39.61
CA GLY A 433 6.25 9.05 40.98
C GLY A 433 6.41 7.53 41.10
N ASN A 434 6.24 7.04 42.32
CA ASN A 434 6.68 5.71 42.77
C ASN A 434 6.33 4.55 41.79
N PRO A 435 7.32 3.75 41.35
CA PRO A 435 8.71 3.68 41.81
C PRO A 435 9.68 4.67 41.12
N CYS A 436 9.18 5.55 40.27
CA CYS A 436 9.96 6.49 39.47
C CYS A 436 10.09 7.87 40.15
N PRO A 437 11.05 8.70 39.71
CA PRO A 437 11.11 10.10 40.10
C PRO A 437 9.83 10.87 39.70
N SER A 438 9.59 12.01 40.33
CA SER A 438 8.34 12.77 40.17
C SER A 438 8.27 13.64 38.91
N ASN A 439 9.33 13.68 38.10
CA ASN A 439 9.38 14.44 36.86
C ASN A 439 9.91 13.53 35.74
N GLY A 440 9.00 12.89 35.03
CA GLY A 440 9.29 11.96 33.94
C GLY A 440 10.10 12.63 32.82
N VAL A 441 9.75 13.87 32.44
CA VAL A 441 10.51 14.61 31.40
C VAL A 441 11.98 14.78 31.80
N ALA A 442 12.24 15.20 33.04
CA ALA A 442 13.61 15.32 33.54
C ALA A 442 14.31 13.95 33.67
N THR A 443 13.55 12.90 33.94
CA THR A 443 14.10 11.55 34.10
C THR A 443 14.53 10.99 32.75
N GLY A 444 13.67 11.00 31.73
CA GLY A 444 14.06 10.56 30.39
C GLY A 444 15.14 11.44 29.74
N ASP A 445 15.12 12.76 29.95
CA ASP A 445 16.19 13.64 29.44
C ASP A 445 17.55 13.28 30.06
N ASN A 446 17.57 13.01 31.37
CA ASN A 446 18.76 12.54 32.05
C ASN A 446 19.18 11.16 31.54
N TRP A 447 18.26 10.22 31.34
CA TRP A 447 18.55 8.90 30.77
C TRP A 447 19.22 9.03 29.39
N LEU A 448 18.67 9.85 28.49
CA LEU A 448 19.28 10.14 27.19
C LEU A 448 20.67 10.75 27.34
N SER A 449 20.85 11.71 28.26
CA SER A 449 22.16 12.35 28.50
C SER A 449 23.24 11.40 29.00
N HIS A 450 22.87 10.31 29.69
CA HIS A 450 23.81 9.30 30.18
C HIS A 450 24.10 8.21 29.13
N ASN A 451 23.13 7.87 28.28
CA ASN A 451 23.23 6.72 27.37
C ASN A 451 23.68 7.13 25.96
N LEU A 452 23.16 8.23 25.44
CA LEU A 452 23.36 8.63 24.04
C LEU A 452 24.80 9.05 23.69
N PRO A 453 25.56 9.75 24.56
CA PRO A 453 26.94 10.14 24.21
C PRO A 453 27.86 8.97 23.85
N ALA A 454 27.68 7.81 24.48
CA ALA A 454 28.46 6.61 24.17
C ALA A 454 28.07 6.02 22.80
N VAL A 455 26.78 6.07 22.43
CA VAL A 455 26.30 5.70 21.09
C VAL A 455 26.88 6.62 20.03
N LEU A 456 26.85 7.94 20.26
CA LEU A 456 27.43 8.92 19.34
C LEU A 456 28.95 8.76 19.17
N ALA A 457 29.64 8.16 20.15
CA ALA A 457 31.06 7.87 20.07
C ALA A 457 31.40 6.52 19.39
N SER A 458 30.41 5.63 19.21
CA SER A 458 30.59 4.31 18.59
C SER A 458 31.01 4.40 17.13
N SER A 459 31.73 3.41 16.62
CA SER A 459 32.07 3.32 15.19
C SER A 459 30.82 3.26 14.32
N TRP A 460 29.77 2.61 14.83
CA TRP A 460 28.46 2.50 14.18
C TRP A 460 27.86 3.87 13.83
N TYR A 461 27.89 4.82 14.77
CA TYR A 461 27.41 6.18 14.49
C TYR A 461 28.40 6.96 13.62
N GLN A 462 29.69 6.84 13.91
CA GLN A 462 30.74 7.60 13.22
C GLN A 462 30.86 7.25 11.72
N THR A 463 30.37 6.08 11.29
CA THR A 463 30.29 5.69 9.86
C THR A 463 29.01 6.13 9.15
N GLY A 464 28.29 7.10 9.70
CA GLY A 464 27.07 7.66 9.08
C GLY A 464 25.77 7.15 9.71
N GLY A 465 25.80 6.78 10.98
CA GLY A 465 24.60 6.36 11.70
C GLY A 465 23.61 7.51 11.92
N VAL A 466 22.34 7.16 11.92
CA VAL A 466 21.18 8.04 12.11
C VAL A 466 20.44 7.59 13.36
N ILE A 467 20.12 8.54 14.25
CA ILE A 467 19.31 8.27 15.43
C ILE A 467 18.04 9.12 15.34
N VAL A 468 16.88 8.49 15.41
CA VAL A 468 15.58 9.17 15.46
C VAL A 468 15.02 9.01 16.86
N ILE A 469 14.85 10.13 17.56
CA ILE A 469 14.14 10.19 18.84
C ILE A 469 12.76 10.77 18.56
N THR A 470 11.71 10.03 18.90
CA THR A 470 10.32 10.50 18.74
C THR A 470 9.48 10.07 19.94
N TRP A 471 8.30 10.65 20.04
CA TRP A 471 7.27 10.25 20.99
C TRP A 471 6.15 9.55 20.22
N ASP A 472 5.51 8.59 20.87
CA ASP A 472 4.37 7.84 20.35
C ASP A 472 3.14 8.74 20.10
N GLU A 473 2.74 9.52 21.10
CA GLU A 473 1.62 10.45 21.00
C GLU A 473 1.85 11.72 21.83
N SER A 474 1.01 12.72 21.58
CA SER A 474 0.94 13.95 22.36
C SER A 474 0.17 13.69 23.66
N ILE A 475 -0.18 14.76 24.36
CA ILE A 475 -1.10 14.66 25.49
C ILE A 475 -2.52 14.38 25.00
N GLY A 476 -3.29 13.59 25.76
CA GLY A 476 -4.65 13.14 25.41
C GLY A 476 -5.70 14.19 24.98
N LYS A 477 -5.43 15.48 25.18
CA LYS A 477 -6.31 16.58 24.74
C LYS A 477 -5.94 17.15 23.38
N ASP A 478 -4.74 16.88 22.89
CA ASP A 478 -4.24 17.36 21.61
C ASP A 478 -4.55 16.32 20.54
N ILE A 479 -5.60 16.57 19.77
CA ILE A 479 -6.04 15.70 18.68
C ILE A 479 -5.57 16.21 17.30
N SER A 480 -4.52 17.03 17.27
CA SER A 480 -4.02 17.58 16.00
C SER A 480 -3.30 16.50 15.17
N GLY A 481 -3.53 16.51 13.85
CA GLY A 481 -2.85 15.60 12.91
C GLY A 481 -2.14 16.32 11.78
N GLY A 482 -1.85 17.62 11.93
CA GLY A 482 -1.13 18.39 10.90
C GLY A 482 -1.84 18.58 9.55
N GLY A 483 -3.11 18.20 9.46
CA GLY A 483 -3.86 18.13 8.20
C GLY A 483 -3.75 16.79 7.47
N ILE A 484 -3.09 15.79 8.07
CA ILE A 484 -3.02 14.41 7.57
C ILE A 484 -4.36 13.71 7.89
N PRO A 485 -5.07 13.16 6.91
CA PRO A 485 -6.37 12.53 7.13
C PRO A 485 -6.29 11.31 8.07
N GLY A 486 -7.14 11.29 9.10
CA GLY A 486 -7.25 10.15 10.02
C GLY A 486 -6.28 10.18 11.21
N ILE A 487 -5.32 11.11 11.21
CA ILE A 487 -4.32 11.25 12.26
C ILE A 487 -4.85 12.10 13.42
N THR A 488 -4.78 11.56 14.64
CA THR A 488 -5.33 12.20 15.84
C THR A 488 -4.44 12.14 17.07
N GLY A 489 -3.22 11.56 17.00
CA GLY A 489 -2.33 11.43 18.16
C GLY A 489 -1.68 12.72 18.64
N GLY A 490 -1.87 13.84 17.95
CA GLY A 490 -1.39 15.15 18.39
C GLY A 490 0.06 15.43 17.97
N HIS A 491 0.50 16.66 18.21
CA HIS A 491 1.80 17.16 17.80
C HIS A 491 2.90 16.72 18.78
N VAL A 492 3.85 15.92 18.29
CA VAL A 492 4.95 15.33 19.06
C VAL A 492 6.30 15.91 18.65
N ALA A 493 7.29 15.81 19.54
CA ALA A 493 8.66 16.11 19.17
C ALA A 493 9.25 14.96 18.33
N THR A 494 10.08 15.30 17.34
CA THR A 494 10.88 14.31 16.62
C THR A 494 12.23 14.95 16.28
N VAL A 495 13.32 14.32 16.71
CA VAL A 495 14.68 14.81 16.51
C VAL A 495 15.47 13.75 15.76
N VAL A 496 16.08 14.14 14.64
CA VAL A 496 16.93 13.28 13.83
C VAL A 496 18.37 13.71 14.01
N ILE A 497 19.20 12.80 14.51
CA ILE A 497 20.59 13.04 14.89
C ILE A 497 21.48 12.27 13.92
N SER A 498 22.25 13.00 13.13
CA SER A 498 23.16 12.45 12.13
C SER A 498 24.29 13.44 11.91
N SER A 499 25.50 12.94 11.67
CA SER A 499 26.63 13.80 11.33
C SER A 499 26.37 14.62 10.05
N HIS A 500 25.50 14.11 9.16
CA HIS A 500 25.12 14.77 7.91
C HIS A 500 24.14 15.93 8.09
N ASN A 501 23.42 15.99 9.22
CA ASN A 501 22.36 16.97 9.44
C ASN A 501 22.66 17.98 10.57
N GLN A 502 23.87 17.92 11.14
CA GLN A 502 24.33 18.87 12.14
C GLN A 502 24.32 20.31 11.58
N GLY A 503 23.66 21.23 12.29
CA GLY A 503 23.43 22.61 11.83
C GLY A 503 22.39 22.75 10.71
N GLY A 504 21.69 21.66 10.35
CA GLY A 504 20.65 21.64 9.31
C GLY A 504 19.36 22.37 9.67
N GLY A 505 19.21 22.81 10.92
CA GLY A 505 18.07 23.58 11.40
C GLY A 505 16.77 22.78 11.45
N GLN A 506 15.63 23.50 11.43
CA GLN A 506 14.31 22.88 11.51
C GLN A 506 13.95 22.08 10.24
N PHE A 507 13.31 20.93 10.44
CA PHE A 507 12.64 20.18 9.38
C PHE A 507 11.15 20.54 9.39
N THR A 508 10.64 21.06 8.27
CA THR A 508 9.34 21.73 8.19
C THR A 508 8.29 21.00 7.37
N SER A 509 8.67 19.89 6.72
CA SER A 509 7.73 18.95 6.13
C SER A 509 6.87 18.33 7.23
N ALA A 510 5.61 18.06 6.90
CA ALA A 510 4.68 17.39 7.80
C ALA A 510 4.75 15.88 7.63
N GLY A 511 4.48 15.14 8.70
CA GLY A 511 4.33 13.69 8.68
C GLY A 511 3.90 13.13 10.03
N ASP A 512 3.74 11.82 10.08
CA ASP A 512 3.27 11.05 11.23
C ASP A 512 4.20 9.85 11.51
N LEU A 513 3.81 8.92 12.37
CA LEU A 513 4.67 7.76 12.67
C LEU A 513 4.76 6.80 11.49
N PHE A 514 3.73 6.67 10.66
CA PHE A 514 3.84 5.95 9.39
C PHE A 514 4.87 6.58 8.45
N GLY A 515 5.00 7.92 8.44
CA GLY A 515 6.06 8.63 7.72
C GLY A 515 7.46 8.36 8.27
N ILE A 516 7.59 7.98 9.55
CA ILE A 516 8.85 7.51 10.13
C ILE A 516 9.18 6.10 9.61
N LEU A 517 8.21 5.19 9.64
CA LEU A 517 8.36 3.84 9.08
C LEU A 517 8.73 3.90 7.59
N HIS A 518 8.05 4.74 6.80
CA HIS A 518 8.36 4.97 5.39
C HIS A 518 9.83 5.33 5.18
N GLY A 519 10.36 6.27 5.99
CA GLY A 519 11.74 6.71 5.87
C GLY A 519 12.74 5.58 6.11
N VAL A 520 12.46 4.68 7.06
CA VAL A 520 13.26 3.48 7.31
C VAL A 520 13.16 2.49 6.17
N GLU A 521 11.94 2.08 5.78
CA GLU A 521 11.76 1.12 4.70
C GLU A 521 12.42 1.58 3.40
N LYS A 522 12.29 2.88 3.09
CA LYS A 522 12.94 3.51 1.95
C LYS A 522 14.46 3.48 2.05
N SER A 523 15.02 3.74 3.23
CA SER A 523 16.47 3.75 3.45
C SER A 523 17.10 2.37 3.31
N TYR A 524 16.34 1.31 3.64
CA TYR A 524 16.77 -0.09 3.51
C TYR A 524 16.36 -0.75 2.18
N ASN A 525 15.64 -0.03 1.30
CA ASN A 525 15.01 -0.55 0.07
C ASN A 525 14.04 -1.72 0.30
N LEU A 526 13.25 -1.65 1.37
CA LEU A 526 12.25 -2.66 1.73
C LEU A 526 10.95 -2.39 0.97
N LEU A 527 10.70 -3.16 -0.09
CA LEU A 527 9.45 -3.07 -0.86
C LEU A 527 8.68 -4.41 -0.84
N PRO A 528 7.33 -4.36 -0.88
CA PRO A 528 6.50 -3.16 -0.76
C PRO A 528 6.54 -2.55 0.65
N PHE A 529 6.30 -1.23 0.74
CA PHE A 529 6.13 -0.54 2.02
C PHE A 529 4.89 -1.06 2.78
N LEU A 530 4.97 -1.14 4.10
CA LEU A 530 3.94 -1.68 4.98
C LEU A 530 2.77 -0.70 5.12
N GLY A 531 1.57 -1.15 4.75
CA GLY A 531 0.31 -0.43 5.00
C GLY A 531 0.36 1.07 4.64
N GLN A 532 0.09 1.91 5.63
CA GLN A 532 0.09 3.37 5.58
C GLN A 532 1.47 3.99 5.36
N ALA A 533 2.58 3.28 5.60
CA ALA A 533 3.90 3.76 5.20
C ALA A 533 4.04 3.83 3.67
N ALA A 534 3.18 3.14 2.89
CA ALA A 534 3.11 3.31 1.43
C ALA A 534 2.45 4.63 1.01
N ASN A 535 1.75 5.33 1.91
CA ASN A 535 1.02 6.55 1.62
C ASN A 535 1.92 7.78 1.77
N ALA A 536 2.28 8.41 0.65
CA ALA A 536 3.09 9.62 0.65
C ALA A 536 2.46 10.81 1.41
N GLY A 537 1.14 10.78 1.66
CA GLY A 537 0.44 11.79 2.47
C GLY A 537 0.84 11.78 3.95
N ASN A 538 1.43 10.70 4.43
CA ASN A 538 1.86 10.50 5.82
C ASN A 538 3.28 11.02 6.08
N GLY A 539 3.95 11.53 5.04
CA GLY A 539 5.28 12.14 5.14
C GLY A 539 6.43 11.16 4.93
N ASP A 540 7.66 11.70 4.96
CA ASP A 540 8.89 10.96 4.73
C ASP A 540 10.01 11.54 5.58
N ILE A 541 10.32 10.88 6.70
CA ILE A 541 11.36 11.35 7.63
C ILE A 541 12.77 11.22 7.05
N SER A 542 12.99 10.39 6.02
CA SER A 542 14.34 10.13 5.48
C SER A 542 14.98 11.38 4.87
N GLN A 543 14.19 12.39 4.54
CA GLN A 543 14.68 13.70 4.11
C GLN A 543 15.40 14.49 5.22
N ALA A 544 15.26 14.05 6.47
CA ALA A 544 15.95 14.61 7.62
C ALA A 544 17.18 13.80 8.07
N PHE A 545 17.46 12.64 7.45
CA PHE A 545 18.59 11.77 7.80
C PHE A 545 19.96 12.39 7.50
#